data_AF-A0A7X3JYD9-F1
#
_entry.id   AF-A0A7X3JYD9-F1
#
_cell.length_a   1.000
_cell.length_b   1.000
_cell.length_c   1.000
_cell.angle_alpha   90.00
_cell.angle_beta   90.00
_cell.angle_gamma   90.00
#
_symmetry.space_group_name_H-M   'P 1'
#
loop_
_entity.id
_entity.type
_entity.pdbx_description
1 polymer ?
#
loop_
_entity_poly.entity_id
_entity_poly.type
_entity_poly.pdbx_seq_one_letter_code
_entity_poly.pdbx_strand_id
1 'polypeptide(L)'
;MKKRWQFFLALLITAGLLTGAYLYWNKPYKLPPVSDEMKLAEFNLVFDQERSVQIAGDASVDELKRLVTNNPDNLAYSNELRLKMGKSEQTEAFISFMTEMNNPPARAKLQLALGYIDRMQNQSLGTASLGQISVHSINQLNEILEKDPYDWLAHYARGINNLYWPVGLQRIDKSIQDLSFCLAVTKKFEQETPFYMWALAYTALGDALVKKGEVGDGIDIWKQGYKSHPDDAGLKERAAASREQALEIVIRDRGMDQFQRPSPDIGDLSPIWKPSKEGQIQ
;
A
#
# COMPACT_ATOMS: atom_id res chain seq x y z
N MET A 1 16.92 17.14 48.54
CA MET A 1 16.60 15.73 48.24
C MET A 1 15.31 15.55 47.43
N LYS A 2 14.15 16.11 47.82
CA LYS A 2 12.87 15.98 47.07
C LYS A 2 12.94 16.32 45.57
N LYS A 3 13.56 17.45 45.19
CA LYS A 3 13.67 17.85 43.76
C LYS A 3 14.51 16.87 42.91
N ARG A 4 15.55 16.26 43.48
CA ARG A 4 16.35 15.23 42.79
C ARG A 4 15.52 13.96 42.58
N TRP A 5 14.76 13.54 43.58
CA TRP A 5 13.89 12.37 43.48
C TRP A 5 12.74 12.56 42.48
N GLN A 6 12.13 13.76 42.43
CA GLN A 6 11.14 14.12 41.42
C GLN A 6 11.72 14.10 39.99
N PHE A 7 12.95 14.56 39.80
CA PHE A 7 13.64 14.51 38.52
C PHE A 7 13.95 13.07 38.07
N PHE A 8 14.46 12.23 38.99
CA PHE A 8 14.68 10.81 38.71
C PHE A 8 13.38 10.07 38.39
N LEU A 9 12.29 10.36 39.11
CA LEU A 9 10.98 9.77 38.84
C LEU A 9 10.45 10.21 37.46
N ALA A 10 10.58 11.48 37.10
CA ALA A 10 10.21 11.98 35.78
C ALA A 10 11.02 11.32 34.65
N LEU A 11 12.33 11.13 34.85
CA LEU A 11 13.20 10.38 33.93
C LEU A 11 12.75 8.93 33.76
N LEU A 12 12.44 8.23 34.86
CA LEU A 12 11.96 6.84 34.80
C LEU A 12 10.60 6.73 34.10
N ILE A 13 9.67 7.65 34.37
CA ILE A 13 8.39 7.71 33.68
C ILE A 13 8.60 7.94 32.17
N THR A 14 9.47 8.89 31.82
CA THR A 14 9.76 9.21 30.41
C THR A 14 10.42 8.03 29.69
N ALA A 15 11.41 7.39 30.33
CA ALA A 15 12.05 6.18 29.81
C ALA A 15 11.03 5.05 29.62
N GLY A 16 10.16 4.82 30.61
CA GLY A 16 9.09 3.83 30.51
C GLY A 16 8.10 4.11 29.38
N LEU A 17 7.71 5.37 29.17
CA LEU A 17 6.84 5.78 28.06
C LEU A 17 7.53 5.58 26.70
N LEU A 18 8.80 5.94 26.58
CA LEU A 18 9.59 5.75 25.35
C LEU A 18 9.78 4.27 25.05
N THR A 19 10.09 3.44 26.05
CA THR A 19 10.17 1.99 25.90
C THR A 19 8.81 1.40 25.49
N GLY A 20 7.73 1.82 26.13
CA GLY A 20 6.37 1.39 25.77
C GLY A 20 6.01 1.77 24.33
N ALA A 21 6.29 3.00 23.91
CA ALA A 21 6.08 3.47 22.56
C ALA A 21 6.93 2.69 21.55
N TYR A 22 8.20 2.41 21.87
CA TYR A 22 9.10 1.62 21.03
C TYR A 22 8.61 0.17 20.87
N LEU A 23 8.19 -0.47 21.96
CA LEU A 23 7.64 -1.84 21.92
C LEU A 23 6.34 -1.90 21.13
N TYR A 24 5.45 -0.91 21.30
CA TYR A 24 4.23 -0.80 20.52
C TYR A 24 4.53 -0.57 19.02
N TRP A 25 5.48 0.32 18.71
CA TRP A 25 5.90 0.64 17.35
C TRP A 25 6.42 -0.58 16.59
N ASN A 26 7.21 -1.42 17.26
CA ASN A 26 7.84 -2.60 16.67
C ASN A 26 7.03 -3.90 16.85
N LYS A 27 5.85 -3.84 17.49
CA LYS A 27 5.00 -5.01 17.66
C LYS A 27 4.64 -5.60 16.27
N PRO A 28 4.89 -6.89 16.02
CA PRO A 28 4.48 -7.55 14.78
C PRO A 28 2.96 -7.45 14.57
N TYR A 29 2.53 -7.42 13.31
CA TYR A 29 1.12 -7.56 12.98
C TYR A 29 0.67 -8.99 13.26
N LYS A 30 -0.57 -9.13 13.70
CA LYS A 30 -1.23 -10.43 13.81
C LYS A 30 -1.91 -10.72 12.47
N LEU A 31 -1.17 -11.34 11.56
CA LEU A 31 -1.70 -11.74 10.26
C LEU A 31 -2.63 -12.96 10.42
N PRO A 32 -3.76 -13.02 9.70
CA PRO A 32 -4.57 -14.22 9.71
C PRO A 32 -3.91 -15.34 8.88
N PRO A 33 -4.22 -16.61 9.18
CA PRO A 33 -3.73 -17.73 8.39
C PRO A 33 -4.46 -17.80 7.04
N VAL A 34 -3.74 -18.16 5.98
CA VAL A 34 -4.32 -18.49 4.66
C VAL A 34 -4.43 -20.02 4.59
N SER A 35 -5.66 -20.56 4.57
CA SER A 35 -5.90 -22.00 4.48
C SER A 35 -6.30 -22.44 3.05
N ASP A 36 -6.23 -23.74 2.81
CA ASP A 36 -6.51 -24.31 1.48
C ASP A 36 -8.00 -24.26 1.11
N GLU A 37 -8.91 -24.18 2.09
CA GLU A 37 -10.36 -24.15 1.85
C GLU A 37 -10.90 -22.74 1.54
N MET A 38 -10.10 -21.70 1.78
CA MET A 38 -10.54 -20.32 1.58
C MET A 38 -10.75 -19.98 0.10
N LYS A 39 -11.75 -19.16 -0.19
CA LYS A 39 -12.13 -18.69 -1.53
C LYS A 39 -11.67 -17.26 -1.77
N LEU A 40 -11.51 -16.89 -3.03
CA LEU A 40 -11.07 -15.55 -3.44
C LEU A 40 -11.94 -14.41 -2.87
N ALA A 41 -13.25 -14.64 -2.74
CA ALA A 41 -14.19 -13.67 -2.17
C ALA A 41 -13.90 -13.33 -0.70
N GLU A 42 -13.32 -14.25 0.07
CA GLU A 42 -12.96 -14.02 1.47
C GLU A 42 -11.79 -13.03 1.62
N PHE A 43 -11.05 -12.78 0.53
CA PHE A 43 -9.98 -11.80 0.48
C PHE A 43 -10.42 -10.44 -0.09
N ASN A 44 -11.73 -10.26 -0.31
CA ASN A 44 -12.33 -9.10 -0.97
C ASN A 44 -11.76 -8.84 -2.37
N LEU A 45 -11.56 -9.89 -3.15
CA LEU A 45 -11.03 -9.81 -4.52
C LEU A 45 -12.08 -10.17 -5.59
N VAL A 46 -13.32 -9.72 -5.38
CA VAL A 46 -14.42 -9.81 -6.34
C VAL A 46 -14.91 -8.40 -6.64
N PHE A 47 -14.94 -8.03 -7.92
CA PHE A 47 -15.10 -6.64 -8.39
C PHE A 47 -16.25 -6.50 -9.41
N ASP A 48 -17.30 -7.30 -9.26
CA ASP A 48 -18.42 -7.33 -10.20
C ASP A 48 -19.14 -5.98 -10.27
N GLN A 49 -19.24 -5.29 -9.12
CA GLN A 49 -19.81 -3.94 -9.07
C GLN A 49 -18.97 -2.96 -9.88
N GLU A 50 -17.65 -2.92 -9.67
CA GLU A 50 -16.73 -2.02 -10.38
C GLU A 50 -16.69 -2.31 -11.89
N ARG A 51 -16.77 -3.58 -12.30
CA ARG A 51 -16.81 -3.97 -13.72
C ARG A 51 -18.08 -3.53 -14.45
N SER A 52 -19.18 -3.36 -13.72
CA SER A 52 -20.45 -2.88 -14.28
C SER A 52 -20.52 -1.36 -14.44
N VAL A 53 -19.55 -0.63 -13.87
CA VAL A 53 -19.56 0.83 -13.86
C VAL A 53 -19.27 1.40 -15.25
N GLN A 54 -20.12 2.33 -15.67
CA GLN A 54 -19.88 3.20 -16.81
C GLN A 54 -19.64 4.63 -16.29
N ILE A 55 -18.40 5.10 -16.37
CA ILE A 55 -18.05 6.49 -16.10
C ILE A 55 -17.80 7.15 -17.45
N ALA A 56 -18.48 8.28 -17.72
CA ALA A 56 -18.21 9.06 -18.91
C ALA A 56 -16.75 9.55 -18.89
N GLY A 57 -16.05 9.46 -20.03
CA GLY A 57 -14.62 9.81 -20.09
C GLY A 57 -14.31 11.27 -19.72
N ASP A 58 -15.31 12.15 -19.82
CA ASP A 58 -15.27 13.56 -19.46
C ASP A 58 -15.97 13.89 -18.13
N ALA A 59 -16.44 12.89 -17.37
CA ALA A 59 -17.18 13.07 -16.12
C ALA A 59 -16.50 14.08 -15.18
N SER A 60 -17.22 15.14 -14.78
CA SER A 60 -16.63 16.22 -13.99
C SER A 60 -16.24 15.77 -12.57
N VAL A 61 -15.39 16.55 -11.88
CA VAL A 61 -15.06 16.27 -10.47
C VAL A 61 -16.33 16.27 -9.59
N ASP A 62 -17.26 17.18 -9.84
CA ASP A 62 -18.52 17.25 -9.08
C ASP A 62 -19.42 16.05 -9.36
N GLU A 63 -19.46 15.59 -10.61
CA GLU A 63 -20.16 14.36 -10.95
C GLU A 63 -19.58 13.14 -10.24
N LEU A 64 -18.25 12.99 -10.26
CA LEU A 64 -17.56 11.91 -9.56
C LEU A 64 -17.77 11.98 -8.04
N LYS A 65 -17.75 13.17 -7.43
CA LYS A 65 -18.10 13.36 -6.01
C LYS A 65 -19.53 12.88 -5.70
N ARG A 66 -20.51 13.19 -6.56
CA ARG A 66 -21.88 12.67 -6.40
C ARG A 66 -21.93 11.15 -6.50
N LEU A 67 -21.21 10.56 -7.46
CA LEU A 67 -21.15 9.10 -7.62
C LEU A 67 -20.55 8.42 -6.38
N VAL A 68 -19.44 8.95 -5.85
CA VAL A 68 -18.82 8.47 -4.60
C VAL A 68 -19.75 8.66 -3.41
N THR A 69 -20.44 9.79 -3.31
CA THR A 69 -21.39 10.03 -2.20
C THR A 69 -22.55 9.03 -2.22
N ASN A 70 -23.08 8.73 -3.41
CA ASN A 70 -24.22 7.83 -3.57
C ASN A 70 -23.84 6.35 -3.49
N ASN A 71 -22.60 6.00 -3.86
CA ASN A 71 -22.09 4.63 -3.91
C ASN A 71 -20.68 4.56 -3.30
N PRO A 72 -20.53 4.84 -1.99
CA PRO A 72 -19.22 5.04 -1.35
C PRO A 72 -18.38 3.77 -1.29
N ASP A 73 -18.98 2.59 -1.45
CA ASP A 73 -18.26 1.32 -1.43
C ASP A 73 -17.74 0.89 -2.81
N ASN A 74 -18.11 1.59 -3.88
CA ASN A 74 -17.67 1.25 -5.24
C ASN A 74 -16.30 1.86 -5.53
N LEU A 75 -15.27 1.03 -5.60
CA LEU A 75 -13.89 1.48 -5.77
C LEU A 75 -13.68 2.26 -7.07
N ALA A 76 -14.41 1.93 -8.15
CA ALA A 76 -14.22 2.53 -9.46
C ALA A 76 -14.47 4.04 -9.45
N TYR A 77 -15.52 4.51 -8.75
CA TYR A 77 -15.84 5.93 -8.67
C TYR A 77 -14.78 6.70 -7.87
N SER A 78 -14.44 6.21 -6.68
CA SER A 78 -13.45 6.86 -5.82
C SER A 78 -12.03 6.81 -6.40
N ASN A 79 -11.66 5.73 -7.10
CA ASN A 79 -10.37 5.65 -7.79
C ASN A 79 -10.31 6.68 -8.92
N GLU A 80 -11.34 6.77 -9.76
CA GLU A 80 -11.39 7.75 -10.84
C GLU A 80 -11.35 9.19 -10.30
N LEU A 81 -12.11 9.47 -9.22
CA LEU A 81 -12.05 10.77 -8.53
C LEU A 81 -10.65 11.09 -8.03
N ARG A 82 -10.01 10.14 -7.33
CA ARG A 82 -8.65 10.29 -6.78
C ARG A 82 -7.65 10.59 -7.88
N LEU A 83 -7.65 9.82 -8.96
CA LEU A 83 -6.73 10.02 -10.09
C LEU A 83 -6.98 11.35 -10.80
N LYS A 84 -8.25 11.71 -11.04
CA LYS A 84 -8.60 12.97 -11.71
C LYS A 84 -8.17 14.18 -10.89
N MET A 85 -8.45 14.17 -9.58
CA MET A 85 -8.03 15.24 -8.68
C MET A 85 -6.52 15.26 -8.51
N GLY A 86 -5.85 14.11 -8.40
CA GLY A 86 -4.39 14.01 -8.32
C GLY A 86 -3.69 14.60 -9.55
N LYS A 87 -4.16 14.29 -10.77
CA LYS A 87 -3.64 14.86 -12.03
C LYS A 87 -3.79 16.38 -12.11
N SER A 88 -4.74 16.96 -11.37
CA SER A 88 -4.98 18.40 -11.29
C SER A 88 -4.44 19.03 -9.99
N GLU A 89 -3.51 18.35 -9.30
CA GLU A 89 -2.88 18.81 -8.05
C GLU A 89 -3.86 19.07 -6.88
N GLN A 90 -5.04 18.43 -6.92
CA GLN A 90 -6.12 18.57 -5.94
C GLN A 90 -6.19 17.41 -4.94
N THR A 91 -5.07 16.71 -4.69
CA THR A 91 -5.02 15.56 -3.75
C THR A 91 -5.53 15.92 -2.35
N GLU A 92 -5.20 17.11 -1.83
CA GLU A 92 -5.70 17.57 -0.52
C GLU A 92 -7.21 17.74 -0.51
N ALA A 93 -7.79 18.29 -1.59
CA ALA A 93 -9.24 18.44 -1.70
C ALA A 93 -9.96 17.08 -1.79
N PHE A 94 -9.32 16.07 -2.41
CA PHE A 94 -9.82 14.69 -2.38
C PHE A 94 -9.81 14.12 -0.95
N ILE A 95 -8.69 14.25 -0.23
CA ILE A 95 -8.56 13.80 1.16
C ILE A 95 -9.62 14.46 2.04
N SER A 96 -9.80 15.78 1.95
CA SER A 96 -10.82 16.51 2.71
C SER A 96 -12.22 15.98 2.41
N PHE A 97 -12.58 15.83 1.13
CA PHE A 97 -13.88 15.29 0.72
C PHE A 97 -14.14 13.89 1.30
N MET A 98 -13.16 12.99 1.24
CA MET A 98 -13.30 11.63 1.77
C MET A 98 -13.35 11.60 3.30
N THR A 99 -12.67 12.52 3.98
CA THR A 99 -12.64 12.62 5.46
C THR A 99 -13.96 13.15 6.03
N GLU A 100 -14.70 13.97 5.27
CA GLU A 100 -16.01 14.51 5.67
C GLU A 100 -17.14 13.46 5.62
N MET A 101 -16.89 12.28 5.04
CA MET A 101 -17.89 11.21 4.98
C MET A 101 -18.19 10.67 6.39
N ASN A 102 -19.48 10.62 6.75
CA ASN A 102 -19.90 10.01 8.01
C ASN A 102 -19.87 8.47 7.90
N ASN A 103 -19.10 7.81 8.76
CA ASN A 103 -18.95 6.34 8.79
C ASN A 103 -18.65 5.71 7.41
N PRO A 104 -17.51 6.07 6.76
CA PRO A 104 -17.20 5.57 5.43
C PRO A 104 -17.02 4.04 5.43
N PRO A 105 -17.51 3.34 4.39
CA PRO A 105 -17.31 1.90 4.26
C PRO A 105 -15.83 1.57 3.96
N ALA A 106 -15.48 0.27 4.01
CA ALA A 106 -14.09 -0.17 3.91
C ALA A 106 -13.43 0.30 2.61
N ARG A 107 -14.13 0.27 1.47
CA ARG A 107 -13.56 0.69 0.18
C ARG A 107 -13.34 2.19 0.08
N ALA A 108 -14.21 3.01 0.66
CA ALA A 108 -13.97 4.45 0.79
C ALA A 108 -12.73 4.73 1.65
N LYS A 109 -12.57 4.02 2.78
CA LYS A 109 -11.38 4.15 3.63
C LYS A 109 -10.10 3.72 2.92
N LEU A 110 -10.15 2.66 2.12
CA LEU A 110 -9.01 2.22 1.31
C LEU A 110 -8.59 3.34 0.34
N GLN A 111 -9.55 3.99 -0.31
CA GLN A 111 -9.26 5.09 -1.25
C GLN A 111 -8.76 6.35 -0.55
N LEU A 112 -9.26 6.66 0.65
CA LEU A 112 -8.68 7.70 1.50
C LEU A 112 -7.22 7.36 1.89
N ALA A 113 -6.94 6.11 2.25
CA ALA A 113 -5.59 5.65 2.57
C ALA A 113 -4.63 5.77 1.37
N LEU A 114 -5.10 5.46 0.16
CA LEU A 114 -4.37 5.67 -1.08
C LEU A 114 -4.19 7.15 -1.40
N GLY A 115 -5.17 8.01 -1.13
CA GLY A 115 -5.04 9.46 -1.26
C GLY A 115 -3.94 10.03 -0.36
N TYR A 116 -3.81 9.55 0.88
CA TYR A 116 -2.68 9.88 1.74
C TYR A 116 -1.35 9.40 1.15
N ILE A 117 -1.31 8.20 0.53
CA ILE A 117 -0.11 7.70 -0.15
C ILE A 117 0.28 8.61 -1.33
N ASP A 118 -0.68 9.03 -2.16
CA ASP A 118 -0.45 9.98 -3.23
C ASP A 118 0.09 11.30 -2.69
N ARG A 119 -0.45 11.77 -1.56
CA ARG A 119 -0.02 13.01 -0.92
C ARG A 119 1.44 12.98 -0.46
N MET A 120 1.94 11.82 -0.04
CA MET A 120 3.35 11.64 0.31
C MET A 120 4.30 11.86 -0.88
N GLN A 121 3.81 11.83 -2.12
CA GLN A 121 4.63 12.07 -3.31
C GLN A 121 4.96 13.56 -3.56
N ASN A 122 4.35 14.48 -2.79
CA ASN A 122 4.62 15.91 -2.93
C ASN A 122 6.01 16.27 -2.38
N GLN A 123 6.86 16.81 -3.27
CA GLN A 123 8.26 17.17 -2.99
C GLN A 123 8.44 18.31 -1.97
N SER A 124 7.41 19.11 -1.72
CA SER A 124 7.48 20.19 -0.73
C SER A 124 7.32 19.71 0.71
N LEU A 125 6.99 18.43 0.93
CA LEU A 125 6.83 17.87 2.27
C LEU A 125 8.19 17.61 2.93
N GLY A 126 8.35 18.12 4.15
CA GLY A 126 9.44 17.69 5.03
C GLY A 126 9.20 16.29 5.60
N THR A 127 10.28 15.64 6.05
CA THR A 127 10.27 14.27 6.62
C THR A 127 9.24 14.07 7.74
N ALA A 128 9.03 15.08 8.59
CA ALA A 128 8.05 15.01 9.66
C ALA A 128 6.61 14.90 9.13
N SER A 129 6.26 15.70 8.12
CA SER A 129 4.95 15.65 7.48
C SER A 129 4.72 14.33 6.73
N LEU A 130 5.75 13.80 6.07
CA LEU A 130 5.68 12.48 5.44
C LEU A 130 5.32 11.39 6.46
N GLY A 131 6.00 11.38 7.62
CA GLY A 131 5.69 10.43 8.69
C GLY A 131 4.25 10.54 9.21
N GLN A 132 3.74 11.77 9.37
CA GLN A 132 2.35 12.01 9.80
C GLN A 132 1.34 11.51 8.76
N ILE A 133 1.53 11.88 7.48
CA ILE A 133 0.64 11.45 6.39
C ILE A 133 0.65 9.93 6.24
N SER A 134 1.80 9.30 6.33
CA SER A 134 1.91 7.84 6.31
C SER A 134 1.13 7.19 7.46
N VAL A 135 1.22 7.75 8.67
CA VAL A 135 0.45 7.26 9.83
C VAL A 135 -1.06 7.41 9.60
N HIS A 136 -1.52 8.51 8.99
CA HIS A 136 -2.93 8.64 8.62
C HIS A 136 -3.40 7.54 7.67
N SER A 137 -2.62 7.23 6.64
CA SER A 137 -2.88 6.09 5.75
C SER A 137 -2.91 4.75 6.49
N ILE A 138 -1.90 4.46 7.33
CA ILE A 138 -1.84 3.22 8.14
C ILE A 138 -3.05 3.11 9.07
N ASN A 139 -3.50 4.20 9.69
CA ASN A 139 -4.65 4.16 10.60
C ASN A 139 -5.94 3.77 9.88
N GLN A 140 -6.20 4.32 8.68
CA GLN A 140 -7.35 3.92 7.88
C GLN A 140 -7.29 2.44 7.51
N LEU A 141 -6.11 1.94 7.15
CA LEU A 141 -5.90 0.54 6.78
C LEU A 141 -6.02 -0.41 7.98
N ASN A 142 -5.56 0.01 9.16
CA ASN A 142 -5.76 -0.73 10.40
C ASN A 142 -7.25 -0.86 10.73
N GLU A 143 -8.04 0.20 10.57
CA GLU A 143 -9.48 0.14 10.83
C GLU A 143 -10.22 -0.80 9.86
N ILE A 144 -9.75 -0.96 8.62
CA ILE A 144 -10.26 -1.98 7.69
C ILE A 144 -9.90 -3.36 8.22
N LEU A 145 -8.61 -3.59 8.50
CA LEU A 145 -8.07 -4.90 8.90
C LEU A 145 -8.50 -5.37 10.29
N GLU A 146 -8.90 -4.46 11.17
CA GLU A 146 -9.52 -4.79 12.46
C GLU A 146 -10.93 -5.38 12.28
N LYS A 147 -11.66 -4.95 11.25
CA LYS A 147 -13.01 -5.45 10.94
C LYS A 147 -12.96 -6.66 10.03
N ASP A 148 -12.09 -6.63 9.04
CA ASP A 148 -11.88 -7.68 8.08
C ASP A 148 -10.38 -7.94 7.90
N PRO A 149 -9.80 -8.87 8.68
CA PRO A 149 -8.37 -9.13 8.64
C PRO A 149 -7.91 -9.76 7.33
N TYR A 150 -8.82 -10.17 6.44
CA TYR A 150 -8.47 -10.83 5.18
C TYR A 150 -8.48 -9.90 3.97
N ASP A 151 -8.81 -8.61 4.12
CA ASP A 151 -8.81 -7.65 2.99
C ASP A 151 -7.39 -7.52 2.38
N TRP A 152 -7.24 -8.11 1.19
CA TRP A 152 -5.96 -8.19 0.50
C TRP A 152 -5.45 -6.83 0.04
N LEU A 153 -6.34 -5.95 -0.44
CA LEU A 153 -5.95 -4.61 -0.90
C LEU A 153 -5.50 -3.75 0.28
N ALA A 154 -6.12 -3.90 1.45
CA ALA A 154 -5.71 -3.19 2.65
C ALA A 154 -4.32 -3.65 3.14
N HIS A 155 -4.04 -4.96 3.13
CA HIS A 155 -2.70 -5.48 3.39
C HIS A 155 -1.69 -4.96 2.37
N TYR A 156 -1.99 -5.04 1.08
CA TYR A 156 -1.09 -4.57 0.03
C TYR A 156 -0.75 -3.07 0.20
N ALA A 157 -1.77 -2.23 0.38
CA ALA A 157 -1.59 -0.79 0.59
C ALA A 157 -0.79 -0.49 1.87
N ARG A 158 -1.01 -1.22 2.97
CA ARG A 158 -0.28 -1.01 4.24
C ARG A 158 1.17 -1.49 4.12
N GLY A 159 1.39 -2.59 3.41
CA GLY A 159 2.70 -3.13 3.10
C GLY A 159 3.52 -2.16 2.26
N ILE A 160 2.92 -1.59 1.21
CA ILE A 160 3.54 -0.58 0.35
C ILE A 160 3.81 0.71 1.12
N ASN A 161 2.86 1.20 1.93
CA ASN A 161 3.07 2.38 2.74
C ASN A 161 4.25 2.21 3.72
N ASN A 162 4.38 1.04 4.38
CA ASN A 162 5.55 0.74 5.22
C ASN A 162 6.84 0.56 4.42
N LEU A 163 6.76 0.00 3.21
CA LEU A 163 7.91 -0.07 2.29
C LEU A 163 8.44 1.34 2.05
N TYR A 164 7.53 2.32 1.98
CA TYR A 164 7.80 3.75 1.78
C TYR A 164 8.47 4.52 2.95
N TRP A 165 8.94 3.84 3.99
CA TRP A 165 9.73 4.48 5.05
C TRP A 165 11.25 4.31 4.86
N PRO A 166 12.07 5.31 5.21
CA PRO A 166 13.52 5.14 5.32
C PRO A 166 13.89 3.95 6.22
N VAL A 167 14.97 3.23 5.86
CA VAL A 167 15.38 1.99 6.55
C VAL A 167 15.61 2.22 8.05
N GLY A 168 16.18 3.38 8.42
CA GLY A 168 16.47 3.75 9.80
C GLY A 168 15.25 3.86 10.73
N LEU A 169 14.02 3.93 10.19
CA LEU A 169 12.78 4.02 10.96
C LEU A 169 12.12 2.66 11.25
N GLN A 170 12.80 1.56 10.90
CA GLN A 170 12.47 0.18 11.31
C GLN A 170 11.05 -0.27 10.93
N ARG A 171 10.52 0.19 9.79
CA ARG A 171 9.21 -0.23 9.26
C ARG A 171 9.27 -1.41 8.29
N ILE A 172 10.47 -1.77 7.83
CA ILE A 172 10.62 -2.75 6.75
C ILE A 172 10.05 -4.13 7.11
N ASP A 173 10.17 -4.56 8.37
CA ASP A 173 9.60 -5.84 8.82
C ASP A 173 8.07 -5.85 8.79
N LYS A 174 7.42 -4.70 8.97
CA LYS A 174 5.96 -4.56 8.83
C LYS A 174 5.54 -4.65 7.37
N SER A 175 6.33 -4.06 6.48
CA SER A 175 6.13 -4.18 5.04
C SER A 175 6.22 -5.65 4.59
N ILE A 176 7.28 -6.34 5.00
CA ILE A 176 7.48 -7.76 4.68
C ILE A 176 6.32 -8.61 5.19
N GLN A 177 5.81 -8.36 6.40
CA GLN A 177 4.67 -9.09 6.95
C GLN A 177 3.42 -8.99 6.05
N ASP A 178 2.96 -7.76 5.76
CA ASP A 178 1.77 -7.55 4.94
C ASP A 178 1.95 -8.07 3.50
N LEU A 179 3.13 -7.86 2.90
CA LEU A 179 3.41 -8.30 1.52
C LEU A 179 3.62 -9.81 1.42
N SER A 180 4.09 -10.47 2.48
CA SER A 180 4.15 -11.93 2.56
C SER A 180 2.76 -12.54 2.63
N PHE A 181 1.83 -11.94 3.39
CA PHE A 181 0.42 -12.33 3.36
C PHE A 181 -0.15 -12.18 1.95
N CYS A 182 0.09 -11.03 1.29
CA CYS A 182 -0.38 -10.80 -0.07
C CYS A 182 0.14 -11.87 -1.04
N LEU A 183 1.43 -12.20 -0.97
CA LEU A 183 2.04 -13.23 -1.83
C LEU A 183 1.50 -14.63 -1.52
N ALA A 184 1.22 -14.96 -0.27
CA ALA A 184 0.61 -16.25 0.09
C ALA A 184 -0.76 -16.42 -0.59
N VAL A 185 -1.59 -15.37 -0.59
CA VAL A 185 -2.87 -15.35 -1.31
C VAL A 185 -2.66 -15.40 -2.82
N THR A 186 -1.70 -14.64 -3.37
CA THR A 186 -1.35 -14.68 -4.79
C THR A 186 -1.04 -16.11 -5.24
N LYS A 187 -0.12 -16.80 -4.55
CA LYS A 187 0.28 -18.18 -4.89
C LYS A 187 -0.88 -19.18 -4.88
N LYS A 188 -1.90 -18.92 -4.06
CA LYS A 188 -3.09 -19.76 -3.98
C LYS A 188 -3.99 -19.63 -5.21
N PHE A 189 -4.13 -18.42 -5.77
CA PHE A 189 -5.15 -18.14 -6.79
C PHE A 189 -4.60 -17.78 -8.17
N GLU A 190 -3.30 -17.48 -8.31
CA GLU A 190 -2.75 -16.92 -9.56
C GLU A 190 -2.86 -17.83 -10.79
N GLN A 191 -2.95 -19.14 -10.59
CA GLN A 191 -3.13 -20.10 -11.68
C GLN A 191 -4.60 -20.23 -12.12
N GLU A 192 -5.55 -19.92 -11.24
CA GLU A 192 -6.99 -20.10 -11.49
C GLU A 192 -7.69 -18.79 -11.86
N THR A 193 -7.24 -17.67 -11.29
CA THR A 193 -7.85 -16.36 -11.48
C THR A 193 -6.81 -15.36 -11.95
N PRO A 194 -6.84 -14.96 -13.25
CA PRO A 194 -6.04 -13.86 -13.74
C PRO A 194 -6.36 -12.57 -13.00
N PHE A 195 -5.35 -11.93 -12.43
CA PHE A 195 -5.47 -10.67 -11.71
C PHE A 195 -4.13 -9.94 -11.79
N TYR A 196 -4.11 -8.73 -12.36
CA TYR A 196 -2.85 -8.04 -12.67
C TYR A 196 -1.99 -7.76 -11.43
N MET A 197 -2.61 -7.60 -10.24
CA MET A 197 -1.86 -7.30 -9.01
C MET A 197 -1.08 -8.50 -8.47
N TRP A 198 -1.25 -9.70 -9.02
CA TRP A 198 -0.43 -10.87 -8.66
C TRP A 198 1.05 -10.61 -8.87
N ALA A 199 1.44 -10.08 -10.03
CA ALA A 199 2.83 -9.70 -10.30
C ALA A 199 3.33 -8.63 -9.32
N LEU A 200 2.47 -7.68 -8.94
CA LEU A 200 2.81 -6.60 -8.01
C LEU A 200 3.14 -7.10 -6.60
N ALA A 201 2.55 -8.21 -6.15
CA ALA A 201 2.88 -8.81 -4.85
C ALA A 201 4.31 -9.39 -4.82
N TYR A 202 4.73 -10.08 -5.89
CA TYR A 202 6.11 -10.56 -6.04
C TYR A 202 7.09 -9.40 -6.08
N THR A 203 6.81 -8.41 -6.91
CA THR A 203 7.65 -7.20 -7.04
C THR A 203 7.83 -6.53 -5.69
N ALA A 204 6.72 -6.23 -4.99
CA ALA A 204 6.76 -5.50 -3.74
C ALA A 204 7.46 -6.27 -2.61
N LEU A 205 7.20 -7.57 -2.44
CA LEU A 205 7.86 -8.36 -1.40
C LEU A 205 9.37 -8.48 -1.68
N GLY A 206 9.76 -8.75 -2.93
CA GLY A 206 11.17 -8.80 -3.29
C GLY A 206 11.87 -7.46 -3.07
N ASP A 207 11.23 -6.34 -3.42
CA ASP A 207 11.75 -4.99 -3.14
C ASP A 207 11.93 -4.76 -1.63
N ALA A 208 11.00 -5.25 -0.81
CA ALA A 208 11.07 -5.13 0.66
C ALA A 208 12.24 -5.94 1.25
N LEU A 209 12.45 -7.17 0.76
CA LEU A 209 13.57 -8.04 1.18
C LEU A 209 14.91 -7.44 0.78
N VAL A 210 15.05 -6.99 -0.47
CA VAL A 210 16.27 -6.31 -0.94
C VAL A 210 16.57 -5.07 -0.09
N LYS A 211 15.54 -4.24 0.17
CA LYS A 211 15.69 -3.04 1.00
C LYS A 211 16.09 -3.35 2.44
N LYS A 212 15.65 -4.49 2.99
CA LYS A 212 16.08 -4.96 4.31
C LYS A 212 17.54 -5.43 4.33
N GLY A 213 18.12 -5.71 3.16
CA GLY A 213 19.46 -6.29 3.00
C GLY A 213 19.45 -7.79 2.71
N GLU A 214 18.27 -8.42 2.68
CA GLU A 214 18.04 -9.83 2.30
C GLU A 214 18.00 -9.98 0.77
N VAL A 215 19.04 -9.47 0.10
CA VAL A 215 19.05 -9.29 -1.37
C VAL A 215 18.89 -10.61 -2.14
N GLY A 216 19.43 -11.72 -1.61
CA GLY A 216 19.29 -13.03 -2.24
C GLY A 216 17.85 -13.48 -2.27
N ASP A 217 17.19 -13.43 -1.10
CA ASP A 217 15.80 -13.83 -0.95
C ASP A 217 14.87 -12.96 -1.79
N GLY A 218 15.13 -11.64 -1.86
CA GLY A 218 14.37 -10.73 -2.70
C GLY A 218 14.45 -11.05 -4.19
N ILE A 219 15.65 -11.36 -4.70
CA ILE A 219 15.84 -11.81 -6.09
C ILE A 219 15.11 -13.14 -6.34
N ASP A 220 15.14 -14.06 -5.37
CA ASP A 220 14.46 -15.35 -5.51
C ASP A 220 12.94 -15.21 -5.54
N ILE A 221 12.37 -14.24 -4.82
CA ILE A 221 10.95 -13.87 -4.95
C ILE A 221 10.67 -13.31 -6.36
N TRP A 222 11.49 -12.40 -6.87
CA TRP A 222 11.30 -11.86 -8.22
C TRP A 222 11.40 -12.93 -9.31
N LYS A 223 12.33 -13.89 -9.19
CA LYS A 223 12.43 -15.04 -10.11
C LYS A 223 11.20 -15.92 -10.08
N GLN A 224 10.63 -16.18 -8.89
CA GLN A 224 9.36 -16.90 -8.78
C GLN A 224 8.23 -16.13 -9.48
N GLY A 225 8.15 -14.81 -9.25
CA GLY A 225 7.18 -13.95 -9.90
C GLY A 225 7.30 -13.97 -11.42
N TYR A 226 8.51 -13.81 -11.96
CA TYR A 226 8.75 -13.87 -13.40
C TYR A 226 8.39 -15.23 -14.01
N LYS A 227 8.61 -16.32 -13.27
CA LYS A 227 8.20 -17.66 -13.72
C LYS A 227 6.67 -17.78 -13.83
N SER A 228 5.91 -17.21 -12.88
CA SER A 228 4.45 -17.22 -12.91
C SER A 228 3.87 -16.17 -13.88
N HIS A 229 4.56 -15.05 -14.10
CA HIS A 229 4.12 -13.89 -14.89
C HIS A 229 5.22 -13.47 -15.88
N PRO A 230 5.53 -14.28 -16.92
CA PRO A 230 6.67 -14.06 -17.81
C PRO A 230 6.55 -12.83 -18.72
N ASP A 231 5.35 -12.26 -18.84
CA ASP A 231 5.08 -11.08 -19.65
C ASP A 231 5.26 -9.76 -18.87
N ASP A 232 5.46 -9.83 -17.54
CA ASP A 232 5.71 -8.65 -16.71
C ASP A 232 7.15 -8.15 -16.90
N ALA A 233 7.28 -6.98 -17.53
CA ALA A 233 8.58 -6.39 -17.83
C ALA A 233 9.39 -6.01 -16.57
N GLY A 234 8.73 -5.61 -15.49
CA GLY A 234 9.36 -5.23 -14.24
C GLY A 234 9.97 -6.44 -13.51
N LEU A 235 9.23 -7.55 -13.47
CA LEU A 235 9.71 -8.83 -12.96
C LEU A 235 10.81 -9.42 -13.84
N LYS A 236 10.74 -9.25 -15.17
CA LYS A 236 11.80 -9.67 -16.08
C LYS A 236 13.13 -8.97 -15.77
N GLU A 237 13.12 -7.64 -15.61
CA GLU A 237 14.31 -6.87 -15.22
C GLU A 237 14.85 -7.36 -13.88
N ARG A 238 13.99 -7.43 -12.88
CA ARG A 238 14.31 -7.81 -11.49
C ARG A 238 14.85 -9.24 -11.38
N ALA A 239 14.26 -10.21 -12.06
CA ALA A 239 14.67 -11.61 -12.01
C ALA A 239 16.06 -11.85 -12.64
N ALA A 240 16.47 -10.98 -13.56
CA ALA A 240 17.78 -11.02 -14.22
C ALA A 240 18.86 -10.23 -13.47
N ALA A 241 18.51 -9.46 -12.44
CA ALA A 241 19.42 -8.56 -11.75
C ALA A 241 20.50 -9.30 -10.95
N SER A 242 21.72 -8.76 -10.97
CA SER A 242 22.74 -9.04 -9.95
C SER A 242 22.33 -8.47 -8.59
N ARG A 243 23.10 -8.76 -7.53
CA ARG A 243 22.85 -8.20 -6.19
C ARG A 243 22.98 -6.67 -6.19
N GLU A 244 23.96 -6.14 -6.90
CA GLU A 244 24.20 -4.71 -7.03
C GLU A 244 23.07 -4.05 -7.82
N GLN A 245 22.69 -4.64 -8.96
CA GLN A 245 21.58 -4.16 -9.78
C GLN A 245 20.24 -4.19 -9.02
N ALA A 246 20.02 -5.22 -8.19
CA ALA A 246 18.82 -5.31 -7.36
C ALA A 246 18.70 -4.13 -6.39
N LEU A 247 19.81 -3.73 -5.76
CA LEU A 247 19.83 -2.54 -4.90
C LEU A 247 19.56 -1.27 -5.69
N GLU A 248 20.16 -1.11 -6.88
CA GLU A 248 19.92 0.04 -7.76
C GLU A 248 18.47 0.13 -8.21
N ILE A 249 17.85 -0.98 -8.60
CA ILE A 249 16.42 -1.05 -8.97
C ILE A 249 15.55 -0.60 -7.80
N VAL A 250 15.80 -1.11 -6.60
CA VAL A 250 15.00 -0.76 -5.42
C VAL A 250 15.22 0.70 -5.00
N ILE A 251 16.44 1.22 -5.09
CA ILE A 251 16.72 2.64 -4.86
C ILE A 251 15.97 3.49 -5.88
N ARG A 252 16.05 3.16 -7.18
CA ARG A 252 15.37 3.88 -8.26
C ARG A 252 13.85 3.90 -8.09
N ASP A 253 13.25 2.73 -7.86
CA ASP A 253 11.79 2.57 -7.91
C ASP A 253 11.10 2.90 -6.58
N ARG A 254 11.83 2.77 -5.46
CA ARG A 254 11.27 3.01 -4.12
C ARG A 254 11.83 4.28 -3.49
N GLY A 255 13.01 4.75 -3.87
CA GLY A 255 13.41 6.16 -3.79
C GLY A 255 13.61 6.81 -2.42
N MET A 256 13.58 6.10 -1.30
CA MET A 256 13.41 6.80 -0.01
C MET A 256 14.65 7.21 0.75
N ASP A 257 15.82 6.73 0.37
CA ASP A 257 17.06 7.30 0.94
C ASP A 257 17.51 8.53 0.14
N GLN A 258 16.87 8.80 -1.02
CA GLN A 258 17.21 9.92 -1.92
C GLN A 258 16.01 10.81 -2.33
N PHE A 259 14.85 10.68 -1.68
CA PHE A 259 13.62 11.42 -2.03
C PHE A 259 13.20 11.28 -3.51
N GLN A 260 13.53 10.14 -4.15
CA GLN A 260 13.06 9.81 -5.48
C GLN A 260 11.61 9.36 -5.43
N ARG A 261 10.80 9.85 -6.39
CA ARG A 261 9.37 9.59 -6.45
C ARG A 261 9.12 8.19 -7.01
N PRO A 262 8.30 7.35 -6.37
CA PRO A 262 7.75 6.19 -7.04
C PRO A 262 6.81 6.62 -8.18
N SER A 263 6.50 5.69 -9.07
CA SER A 263 5.60 5.95 -10.19
C SER A 263 4.21 6.44 -9.70
N PRO A 264 3.62 7.47 -10.34
CA PRO A 264 2.33 8.03 -9.92
C PRO A 264 1.14 7.06 -10.09
N ASP A 265 1.34 5.96 -10.81
CA ASP A 265 0.36 4.90 -11.05
C ASP A 265 0.35 3.82 -9.96
N ILE A 266 1.24 3.87 -8.96
CA ILE A 266 1.38 2.79 -7.96
C ILE A 266 0.09 2.50 -7.16
N GLY A 267 -0.76 3.52 -7.01
CA GLY A 267 -2.05 3.38 -6.36
C GLY A 267 -3.20 3.15 -7.34
N ASP A 268 -2.99 3.19 -8.65
CA ASP A 268 -4.08 3.05 -9.62
C ASP A 268 -4.65 1.64 -9.63
N LEU A 269 -5.91 1.53 -9.20
CA LEU A 269 -6.67 0.28 -9.17
C LEU A 269 -7.51 0.09 -10.43
N SER A 270 -7.51 1.04 -11.38
CA SER A 270 -8.32 0.97 -12.59
C SER A 270 -8.10 -0.30 -13.43
N PRO A 271 -6.87 -0.87 -13.52
CA PRO A 271 -6.67 -2.12 -14.27
C PRO A 271 -7.41 -3.34 -13.68
N ILE A 272 -7.91 -3.27 -12.43
CA ILE A 272 -8.69 -4.35 -11.80
C ILE A 272 -9.99 -4.59 -12.59
N TRP A 273 -10.68 -3.52 -12.99
CA TRP A 273 -12.01 -3.55 -13.61
C TRP A 273 -12.04 -2.98 -15.03
N LYS A 274 -10.98 -2.28 -15.45
CA LYS A 274 -10.72 -1.89 -16.85
C LYS A 274 -9.44 -2.59 -17.30
N PRO A 275 -9.41 -3.93 -17.44
CA PRO A 275 -8.23 -4.59 -17.96
C PRO A 275 -7.94 -3.99 -19.33
N SER A 276 -6.77 -3.37 -19.50
CA SER A 276 -6.29 -3.05 -20.83
C SER A 276 -6.28 -4.36 -21.61
N LYS A 277 -6.74 -4.34 -22.87
CA LYS A 277 -6.53 -5.48 -23.75
C LYS A 277 -5.05 -5.81 -23.66
N GLU A 278 -4.73 -7.06 -23.29
CA GLU A 278 -3.36 -7.55 -23.11
C GLU A 278 -2.42 -6.95 -24.16
N GLY A 279 -1.35 -6.29 -23.72
CA GLY A 279 -0.27 -5.82 -24.61
C GLY A 279 -0.12 -4.31 -24.83
N GLN A 280 -0.63 -3.43 -23.96
CA GLN A 280 -0.21 -2.01 -23.96
C GLN A 280 0.19 -1.54 -22.56
N ILE A 281 1.41 -1.90 -22.17
CA ILE A 281 2.23 -1.01 -21.33
C ILE A 281 2.86 -0.02 -22.32
N GLN A 282 2.56 1.27 -22.18
CA GLN A 282 3.31 2.33 -22.87
C GLN A 282 4.60 2.63 -22.10
#